data_AF-A0A519KU26-F1
#
_entry.id   AF-A0A519KU26-F1
#
_cell.length_a   1.000
_cell.length_b   1.000
_cell.length_c   1.000
_cell.angle_alpha   90.00
_cell.angle_beta   90.00
_cell.angle_gamma   90.00
#
_symmetry.space_group_name_H-M   'P 1'
#
loop_
_entity.id
_entity.type
_entity.pdbx_description
1 polymer ?
#
loop_
_entity_poly.entity_id
_entity_poly.type
_entity_poly.pdbx_seq_one_letter_code
_entity_poly.pdbx_strand_id
1 'polypeptide(L)'
;MIDWLSTLAFAGVTIVAALIRSDVGHRWVDILAQFTAPGLLALLVAIVLVAILRLKRAVWAGFLAAVAVLACVAAQWFPPAGEPEPNAPVVRLYSANVYYLNDDVTAMRRSIEAADPDVIVLIELGREPMGRLDELLAGYPHRAGSMRLDETRGPSRSIIASRWPLRQIDNRPDGLHSVTAVAETPLGDVNIIGVHLTRPWPFQYQWGQISQTMALTDIRDSLQGPVIVAGDFN
;
A
#
# COMPACT_ATOMS: atom_id res chain seq x y z
N MET A 1 -24.78 -23.83 28.09
CA MET A 1 -24.98 -22.44 27.60
C MET A 1 -23.68 -21.85 27.06
N ILE A 2 -22.60 -21.85 27.87
CA ILE A 2 -21.30 -21.27 27.46
C ILE A 2 -20.72 -21.93 26.20
N ASP A 3 -20.66 -23.27 26.12
CA ASP A 3 -20.16 -23.99 24.92
C ASP A 3 -20.88 -23.54 23.64
N TRP A 4 -22.21 -23.46 23.69
CA TRP A 4 -23.05 -23.02 22.56
C TRP A 4 -22.79 -21.56 22.17
N LEU A 5 -22.70 -20.64 23.13
CA LEU A 5 -22.41 -19.22 22.84
C LEU A 5 -21.02 -19.06 22.21
N SER A 6 -20.03 -19.78 22.72
CA SER A 6 -18.68 -19.79 22.15
C SER A 6 -18.66 -20.40 20.74
N THR A 7 -19.40 -21.49 20.50
CA THR A 7 -19.57 -22.05 19.15
C THR A 7 -20.17 -21.04 18.17
N LEU A 8 -21.22 -20.32 18.58
CA LEU A 8 -21.84 -19.29 17.74
C LEU A 8 -20.89 -18.13 17.45
N ALA A 9 -20.10 -17.71 18.43
CA ALA A 9 -19.09 -16.67 18.24
C ALA A 9 -18.05 -17.08 17.19
N PHE A 10 -17.49 -18.30 17.29
CA PHE A 10 -16.55 -18.81 16.28
C PHE A 10 -17.19 -18.98 14.90
N ALA A 11 -18.45 -19.45 14.83
CA ALA A 11 -19.17 -19.52 13.57
C ALA A 11 -19.33 -18.14 12.91
N GLY A 12 -19.59 -17.09 13.71
CA GLY A 12 -19.60 -15.71 13.24
C GLY A 12 -18.26 -15.27 12.64
N VAL A 13 -17.15 -15.61 13.28
CA VAL A 13 -15.80 -15.33 12.74
C VAL A 13 -15.57 -16.06 11.42
N THR A 14 -15.97 -17.33 11.31
CA THR A 14 -15.88 -18.08 10.05
C THR A 14 -16.69 -17.42 8.94
N ILE A 15 -17.90 -16.94 9.23
CA ILE A 15 -18.74 -16.23 8.26
C ILE A 15 -18.06 -14.93 7.80
N VAL A 16 -17.51 -14.15 8.73
CA VAL A 16 -16.76 -12.92 8.38
C VAL A 16 -15.57 -13.24 7.48
N ALA A 17 -14.78 -14.27 7.81
CA ALA A 17 -13.66 -14.70 6.96
C ALA A 17 -14.13 -15.13 5.55
N ALA A 18 -15.25 -15.84 5.46
CA ALA A 18 -15.85 -16.21 4.18
C ALA A 18 -16.30 -14.97 3.37
N LEU A 19 -16.90 -13.97 4.01
CA LEU A 19 -17.32 -12.72 3.37
C LEU A 19 -16.11 -11.90 2.88
N ILE A 20 -15.00 -11.89 3.63
CA ILE A 20 -13.74 -11.27 3.20
C ILE A 20 -13.23 -11.95 1.93
N ARG A 21 -13.30 -13.29 1.86
CA ARG A 21 -12.82 -14.05 0.70
C ARG A 21 -13.76 -14.03 -0.51
N SER A 22 -15.02 -13.67 -0.32
CA SER A 22 -16.00 -13.62 -1.42
C SER A 22 -16.00 -12.31 -2.19
N ASP A 23 -15.10 -11.37 -1.86
CA ASP A 23 -14.98 -10.05 -2.50
C ASP A 23 -16.34 -9.32 -2.60
N VAL A 24 -17.14 -9.38 -1.53
CA VAL A 24 -18.51 -8.82 -1.50
C VAL A 24 -18.56 -7.31 -1.70
N GLY A 25 -17.41 -6.62 -1.60
CA GLY A 25 -17.29 -5.18 -1.84
C GLY A 25 -18.04 -4.32 -0.82
N HIS A 26 -18.23 -4.82 0.40
CA HIS A 26 -18.97 -4.12 1.43
C HIS A 26 -18.02 -3.54 2.48
N ARG A 27 -18.02 -2.21 2.65
CA ARG A 27 -17.13 -1.45 3.56
C ARG A 27 -16.86 -2.05 4.95
N TRP A 28 -17.88 -2.60 5.62
CA TRP A 28 -17.69 -3.23 6.95
C TRP A 28 -16.83 -4.49 6.90
N VAL A 29 -16.96 -5.27 5.82
CA VAL A 29 -16.15 -6.46 5.58
C VAL A 29 -14.71 -6.02 5.27
N ASP A 30 -14.54 -4.97 4.46
CA ASP A 30 -13.22 -4.42 4.12
C ASP A 30 -12.47 -3.90 5.36
N ILE A 31 -13.17 -3.22 6.27
CA ILE A 31 -12.58 -2.78 7.56
C ILE A 31 -12.09 -3.99 8.36
N LEU A 32 -12.88 -5.06 8.44
CA LEU A 32 -12.49 -6.27 9.18
C LEU A 32 -11.33 -7.02 8.50
N ALA A 33 -11.22 -6.93 7.17
CA ALA A 33 -10.12 -7.52 6.41
C ALA A 33 -8.73 -6.95 6.81
N GLN A 34 -8.69 -5.69 7.28
CA GLN A 34 -7.45 -5.04 7.75
C GLN A 34 -6.93 -5.63 9.08
N PHE A 35 -7.77 -6.32 9.85
CA PHE A 35 -7.43 -6.85 11.17
C PHE A 35 -7.31 -8.38 11.21
N THR A 36 -7.22 -9.05 10.06
CA THR A 36 -7.19 -10.52 10.02
C THR A 36 -5.97 -11.11 10.74
N ALA A 37 -4.78 -10.49 10.61
CA ALA A 37 -3.56 -10.95 11.28
C ALA A 37 -3.60 -10.80 12.82
N PRO A 38 -3.87 -9.62 13.41
CA PRO A 38 -4.05 -9.52 14.86
C PRO A 38 -5.29 -10.29 15.36
N GLY A 39 -6.34 -10.37 14.54
CA GLY A 39 -7.54 -11.16 14.81
C GLY A 39 -7.25 -12.66 14.90
N LEU A 40 -6.35 -13.19 14.07
CA LEU A 40 -5.90 -14.58 14.13
C LEU A 40 -5.23 -14.88 15.47
N LEU A 41 -4.36 -14.00 15.97
CA LEU A 41 -3.70 -14.17 17.26
C LEU A 41 -4.71 -14.19 18.41
N ALA A 42 -5.64 -13.23 18.43
CA ALA A 42 -6.72 -13.19 19.42
C ALA A 42 -7.61 -14.45 19.36
N LEU A 43 -7.90 -14.93 18.15
CA LEU A 43 -8.67 -16.14 17.91
C LEU A 43 -7.95 -17.39 18.46
N LEU A 44 -6.64 -17.52 18.24
CA LEU A 44 -5.85 -18.62 18.79
C LEU A 44 -5.86 -18.63 20.32
N VAL A 45 -5.73 -17.45 20.96
CA VAL A 45 -5.87 -17.31 22.43
C VAL A 45 -7.27 -17.75 22.88
N ALA A 46 -8.32 -17.31 22.20
CA ALA A 46 -9.69 -17.70 22.52
C ALA A 46 -9.90 -19.22 22.41
N ILE A 47 -9.32 -19.87 21.39
CA ILE A 47 -9.36 -21.32 21.20
C ILE A 47 -8.67 -22.04 22.37
N VAL A 48 -7.50 -21.58 22.81
CA VAL A 48 -6.80 -22.14 23.97
C VAL A 48 -7.65 -22.02 25.24
N LEU A 49 -8.29 -20.86 25.46
CA LEU A 49 -9.16 -20.65 26.62
C LEU A 49 -10.36 -21.62 26.62
N VAL A 50 -11.06 -21.78 25.50
CA VAL A 50 -12.19 -22.74 25.44
C VAL A 50 -11.72 -24.20 25.53
N ALA A 51 -10.50 -24.51 25.09
CA ALA A 51 -9.88 -25.82 25.26
C ALA A 51 -9.58 -26.13 26.73
N ILE A 52 -9.02 -25.16 27.48
CA ILE A 52 -8.80 -25.26 28.93
C ILE A 52 -10.13 -25.50 29.66
N LEU A 53 -11.20 -24.81 29.24
CA LEU A 53 -12.56 -24.98 29.76
C LEU A 53 -13.26 -26.27 29.27
N ARG A 54 -12.60 -27.08 28.44
CA ARG A 54 -13.08 -28.36 27.89
C ARG A 54 -14.38 -28.24 27.08
N LEU A 55 -14.60 -27.10 26.43
CA LEU A 55 -15.77 -26.82 25.60
C LEU A 55 -15.57 -27.41 24.19
N LYS A 56 -15.78 -28.72 24.05
CA LYS A 56 -15.39 -29.49 22.85
C LYS A 56 -15.97 -28.93 21.54
N ARG A 57 -17.23 -28.48 21.54
CA ARG A 57 -17.86 -27.95 20.32
C ARG A 57 -17.26 -26.62 19.93
N ALA A 58 -17.04 -25.73 20.91
CA ALA A 58 -16.36 -24.46 20.72
C ALA A 58 -14.93 -24.65 20.18
N VAL A 59 -14.17 -25.63 20.65
CA VAL A 59 -12.82 -25.92 20.13
C VAL A 59 -12.85 -26.26 18.64
N TRP A 60 -13.75 -27.14 18.20
CA TRP A 60 -13.86 -27.50 16.78
C TRP A 60 -14.32 -26.33 15.91
N ALA A 61 -15.31 -25.56 16.38
CA ALA A 61 -15.75 -24.36 15.69
C ALA A 61 -14.62 -23.31 15.60
N GLY A 62 -13.86 -23.15 16.67
CA GLY A 62 -12.70 -22.27 16.72
C GLY A 62 -11.59 -22.72 15.78
N PHE A 63 -11.29 -24.01 15.69
CA PHE A 63 -10.33 -24.54 14.72
C PHE A 63 -10.75 -24.22 13.28
N LEU A 64 -12.03 -24.42 12.93
CA LEU A 64 -12.55 -24.06 11.61
C LEU A 64 -12.43 -22.56 11.35
N ALA A 65 -12.75 -21.72 12.34
CA ALA A 65 -12.56 -20.27 12.25
C ALA A 65 -11.08 -19.90 12.04
N ALA A 66 -10.16 -20.56 12.73
CA ALA A 66 -8.73 -20.32 12.59
C ALA A 66 -8.22 -20.68 11.21
N VAL A 67 -8.67 -21.79 10.62
CA VAL A 67 -8.33 -22.15 9.23
C VAL A 67 -8.88 -21.11 8.25
N ALA A 68 -10.12 -20.65 8.43
CA ALA A 68 -10.73 -19.65 7.56
C ALA A 68 -10.02 -18.29 7.64
N VAL A 69 -9.69 -17.83 8.85
CA VAL A 69 -8.94 -16.58 9.05
C VAL A 69 -7.50 -16.72 8.55
N LEU A 70 -6.84 -17.86 8.79
CA LEU A 70 -5.49 -18.13 8.27
C LEU A 70 -5.47 -18.05 6.73
N ALA A 71 -6.49 -18.52 6.03
CA ALA A 71 -6.59 -18.39 4.59
C ALA A 71 -6.67 -16.91 4.13
N CYS A 72 -7.29 -16.04 4.93
CA CYS A 72 -7.30 -14.59 4.67
C CYS A 72 -5.93 -13.95 4.91
N VAL A 73 -5.30 -14.30 6.04
CA VAL A 73 -3.98 -13.78 6.44
C VAL A 73 -2.89 -14.23 5.48
N ALA A 74 -2.92 -15.49 5.04
CA ALA A 74 -1.92 -16.05 4.14
C ALA A 74 -1.83 -15.28 2.82
N ALA A 75 -2.97 -14.80 2.28
CA ALA A 75 -2.98 -13.97 1.08
C ALA A 75 -2.28 -12.61 1.26
N GLN A 76 -2.25 -12.08 2.50
CA GLN A 76 -1.59 -10.82 2.83
C GLN A 76 -0.10 -11.01 3.16
N TRP A 77 0.26 -12.08 3.88
CA TRP A 77 1.66 -12.38 4.23
C TRP A 77 2.46 -12.95 3.07
N PHE A 78 1.80 -13.68 2.18
CA PHE A 78 2.41 -14.34 1.04
C PHE A 78 1.64 -13.92 -0.22
N PRO A 79 1.71 -12.63 -0.61
CA PRO A 79 1.08 -12.17 -1.83
C PRO A 79 1.68 -12.95 -3.02
N PRO A 80 0.90 -13.22 -4.07
CA PRO A 80 1.42 -13.84 -5.28
C PRO A 80 2.62 -13.05 -5.80
N ALA A 81 3.77 -13.72 -5.91
CA ALA A 81 4.98 -13.17 -6.49
C ALA A 81 5.27 -13.92 -7.79
N GLY A 82 5.69 -13.20 -8.82
CA GLY A 82 6.26 -13.81 -10.01
C GLY A 82 7.70 -14.25 -9.75
N GLU A 83 8.13 -15.30 -10.44
CA GLU A 83 9.56 -15.66 -10.48
C GLU A 83 10.26 -14.78 -11.53
N PRO A 84 11.38 -14.13 -11.18
CA PRO A 84 12.14 -13.36 -12.17
C PRO A 84 12.74 -14.30 -13.22
N GLU A 85 12.75 -13.86 -14.47
CA GLU A 85 13.43 -14.59 -15.53
C GLU A 85 14.94 -14.70 -15.24
N PRO A 86 15.59 -15.85 -15.50
CA PRO A 86 17.03 -16.00 -15.28
C PRO A 86 17.82 -14.95 -16.07
N ASN A 87 18.72 -14.23 -15.38
CA ASN A 87 19.56 -13.17 -15.94
C ASN A 87 18.79 -11.94 -16.47
N ALA A 88 17.51 -11.77 -16.12
CA ALA A 88 16.81 -10.54 -16.44
C ALA A 88 17.50 -9.32 -15.80
N PRO A 89 17.50 -8.16 -16.47
CA PRO A 89 17.91 -6.92 -15.84
C PRO A 89 17.12 -6.65 -14.55
N VAL A 90 17.77 -6.03 -13.57
CA VAL A 90 17.11 -5.64 -12.32
C VAL A 90 16.97 -4.14 -12.30
N VAL A 91 15.76 -3.65 -12.01
CA VAL A 91 15.49 -2.24 -11.77
C VAL A 91 15.13 -2.08 -10.30
N ARG A 92 15.86 -1.23 -9.58
CA ARG A 92 15.62 -0.94 -8.16
C ARG A 92 14.83 0.35 -8.02
N LEU A 93 13.64 0.25 -7.44
CA LEU A 93 12.81 1.41 -7.09
C LEU A 93 12.88 1.68 -5.59
N TYR A 94 13.21 2.92 -5.22
CA TYR A 94 13.11 3.43 -3.85
C TYR A 94 11.84 4.26 -3.71
N SER A 95 11.03 3.96 -2.71
CA SER A 95 9.84 4.76 -2.40
C SER A 95 9.84 5.18 -0.93
N ALA A 96 9.58 6.46 -0.66
CA ALA A 96 9.47 6.97 0.70
C ALA A 96 8.47 8.14 0.81
N ASN A 97 7.62 8.07 1.82
CA ASN A 97 7.02 9.26 2.42
C ASN A 97 8.08 9.92 3.29
N VAL A 98 8.58 11.09 2.86
CA VAL A 98 9.68 11.76 3.57
C VAL A 98 9.21 12.69 4.67
N TYR A 99 7.90 12.80 4.89
CA TYR A 99 7.22 13.71 5.81
C TYR A 99 7.51 15.19 5.53
N TYR A 100 6.47 15.97 5.20
CA TYR A 100 6.65 17.34 4.69
C TYR A 100 7.26 18.35 5.67
N LEU A 101 7.36 18.01 6.95
CA LEU A 101 8.03 18.82 7.98
C LEU A 101 9.45 18.33 8.30
N ASN A 102 9.93 17.30 7.59
CA ASN A 102 11.30 16.84 7.69
C ASN A 102 12.21 17.70 6.81
N ASP A 103 13.11 18.43 7.45
CA ASP A 103 14.07 19.30 6.79
C ASP A 103 15.49 18.66 6.71
N ASP A 104 15.67 17.42 7.17
CA ASP A 104 16.97 16.72 7.14
C ASP A 104 17.26 16.10 5.76
N VAL A 105 17.56 16.98 4.79
CA VAL A 105 17.93 16.60 3.41
C VAL A 105 19.14 15.67 3.38
N THR A 106 20.09 15.85 4.31
CA THR A 106 21.29 15.02 4.37
C THR A 106 20.98 13.58 4.78
N ALA A 107 20.10 13.36 5.75
CA ALA A 107 19.65 12.03 6.13
C ALA A 107 18.84 11.36 5.00
N MET A 108 17.95 12.11 4.33
CA MET A 108 17.21 11.60 3.16
C MET A 108 18.18 11.14 2.06
N ARG A 109 19.13 12.00 1.69
CA ARG A 109 20.14 11.71 0.67
C ARG A 109 20.97 10.49 1.04
N ARG A 110 21.43 10.38 2.29
CA ARG A 110 22.17 9.21 2.78
C ARG A 110 21.34 7.92 2.67
N SER A 111 20.04 7.98 2.97
CA SER A 111 19.14 6.82 2.82
C SER A 111 18.98 6.41 1.36
N ILE A 112 18.80 7.38 0.46
CA ILE A 112 18.72 7.14 -0.99
C ILE A 112 20.02 6.53 -1.52
N GLU A 113 21.17 7.09 -1.15
CA GLU A 113 22.48 6.58 -1.58
C GLU A 113 22.75 5.17 -1.06
N ALA A 114 22.40 4.88 0.20
CA ALA A 114 22.55 3.55 0.78
C ALA A 114 21.69 2.49 0.10
N ALA A 115 20.54 2.88 -0.45
CA ALA A 115 19.65 1.99 -1.19
C ALA A 115 20.08 1.80 -2.66
N ASP A 116 20.95 2.68 -3.20
CA ASP A 116 21.42 2.69 -4.59
C ASP A 116 20.32 2.42 -5.64
N PRO A 117 19.23 3.22 -5.67
CA PRO A 117 18.13 2.97 -6.59
C PRO A 117 18.43 3.43 -8.03
N ASP A 118 17.65 2.91 -8.97
CA ASP A 118 17.60 3.38 -10.36
C ASP A 118 16.46 4.38 -10.58
N VAL A 119 15.36 4.20 -9.83
CA VAL A 119 14.20 5.09 -9.80
C VAL A 119 13.83 5.41 -8.36
N ILE A 120 13.45 6.66 -8.11
CA ILE A 120 13.03 7.17 -6.81
C ILE A 120 11.60 7.70 -6.93
N VAL A 121 10.77 7.38 -5.95
CA VAL A 121 9.44 7.97 -5.72
C VAL A 121 9.40 8.58 -4.32
N LEU A 122 9.50 9.90 -4.23
CA LEU A 122 9.36 10.62 -2.96
C LEU A 122 7.99 11.28 -2.91
N ILE A 123 7.32 11.13 -1.78
CA ILE A 123 6.08 11.85 -1.49
C ILE A 123 6.24 12.66 -0.21
N GLU A 124 5.36 13.65 -0.05
CA GLU A 124 5.44 14.64 1.02
C GLU A 124 6.75 15.44 1.06
N LEU A 125 7.33 15.82 -0.09
CA LEU A 125 8.48 16.71 -0.10
C LEU A 125 8.09 18.10 0.40
N GLY A 126 8.64 18.48 1.55
CA GLY A 126 8.48 19.78 2.19
C GLY A 126 9.25 20.91 1.51
N ARG A 127 9.27 22.09 2.15
CA ARG A 127 9.94 23.28 1.60
C ARG A 127 11.45 23.09 1.48
N GLU A 128 12.11 22.59 2.52
CA GLU A 128 13.58 22.45 2.53
C GLU A 128 14.07 21.41 1.51
N PRO A 129 13.54 20.16 1.46
CA PRO A 129 13.92 19.21 0.40
C PRO A 129 13.65 19.71 -1.02
N MET A 130 12.56 20.45 -1.22
CA MET A 130 12.28 21.07 -2.52
C MET A 130 13.25 22.19 -2.89
N GLY A 131 13.72 22.97 -1.90
CA GLY A 131 14.72 24.02 -2.11
C GLY A 131 16.11 23.46 -2.45
N ARG A 132 16.39 22.23 -2.04
CA ARG A 132 17.68 21.53 -2.25
C ARG A 132 17.51 20.26 -3.09
N LEU A 133 16.55 20.27 -4.01
CA LEU A 133 16.19 19.08 -4.79
C LEU A 133 17.35 18.55 -5.63
N ASP A 134 18.19 19.44 -6.18
CA ASP A 134 19.36 19.05 -6.96
C ASP A 134 20.44 18.35 -6.12
N GLU A 135 20.58 18.75 -4.85
CA GLU A 135 21.47 18.07 -3.90
C GLU A 135 20.90 16.72 -3.50
N LEU A 136 19.60 16.68 -3.15
CA LEU A 136 18.90 15.49 -2.70
C LEU A 136 18.89 14.38 -3.77
N LEU A 137 18.65 14.76 -5.03
CA LEU A 137 18.51 13.86 -6.17
C LEU A 137 19.69 13.96 -7.14
N ALA A 138 20.88 14.27 -6.61
CA ALA A 138 22.12 14.22 -7.37
C ALA A 138 22.31 12.82 -7.98
N GLY A 139 22.54 12.74 -9.30
CA GLY A 139 22.64 11.47 -10.03
C GLY A 139 21.32 10.99 -10.66
N TYR A 140 20.20 11.68 -10.43
CA TYR A 140 18.89 11.39 -11.03
C TYR A 140 18.40 12.60 -11.84
N PRO A 141 18.94 12.81 -13.06
CA PRO A 141 18.70 14.03 -13.84
C PRO A 141 17.30 14.08 -14.45
N HIS A 142 16.64 12.93 -14.64
CA HIS A 142 15.30 12.86 -15.20
C HIS A 142 14.29 12.88 -14.07
N ARG A 143 13.31 13.79 -14.14
CA ARG A 143 12.36 14.01 -13.04
C ARG A 143 10.97 14.35 -13.56
N ALA A 144 9.95 13.85 -12.86
CA ALA A 144 8.54 14.21 -13.03
C ALA A 144 7.98 14.61 -11.66
N GLY A 145 7.11 15.60 -11.61
CA GLY A 145 6.61 16.15 -10.35
C GLY A 145 5.11 16.42 -10.37
N SER A 146 4.47 16.26 -9.21
CA SER A 146 3.09 16.71 -9.03
C SER A 146 3.01 18.24 -9.15
N MET A 147 1.85 18.75 -9.59
CA MET A 147 1.57 20.18 -9.52
C MET A 147 1.69 20.67 -8.07
N ARG A 148 2.05 21.95 -7.89
CA ARG A 148 2.06 22.57 -6.56
C ARG A 148 0.60 22.59 -6.09
N LEU A 149 0.29 21.92 -4.99
CA LEU A 149 -0.97 22.17 -4.31
C LEU A 149 -0.88 23.57 -3.69
N ASP A 150 -1.88 24.40 -3.97
CA ASP A 150 -2.01 25.70 -3.33
C ASP A 150 -1.99 25.53 -1.79
N GLU A 151 -1.51 26.57 -1.10
CA GLU A 151 -1.10 26.58 0.32
C GLU A 151 -2.13 26.02 1.31
N THR A 152 -3.37 25.81 0.89
CA THR A 152 -4.50 25.33 1.69
C THR A 152 -4.52 23.81 1.93
N ARG A 153 -3.84 22.99 1.11
CA ARG A 153 -3.86 21.51 1.21
C ARG A 153 -2.57 20.87 1.74
N GLY A 154 -1.64 21.70 2.20
CA GLY A 154 -0.29 21.28 2.61
C GLY A 154 0.69 21.44 1.44
N PRO A 155 1.87 22.05 1.66
CA PRO A 155 2.77 22.49 0.59
C PRO A 155 3.56 21.35 -0.08
N SER A 156 3.19 20.10 0.20
CA SER A 156 4.04 18.95 -0.06
C SER A 156 3.91 18.47 -1.50
N ARG A 157 5.00 17.98 -2.07
CA ARG A 157 5.07 17.51 -3.46
C ARG A 157 5.43 16.04 -3.54
N SER A 158 4.99 15.42 -4.63
CA SER A 158 5.44 14.09 -5.03
C SER A 158 6.35 14.21 -6.24
N ILE A 159 7.46 13.47 -6.25
CA ILE A 159 8.44 13.46 -7.34
C ILE A 159 8.81 12.03 -7.69
N ILE A 160 8.87 11.76 -8.99
CA ILE A 160 9.56 10.61 -9.56
C ILE A 160 10.89 11.10 -10.13
N ALA A 161 11.98 10.43 -9.82
CA ALA A 161 13.30 10.71 -10.38
C ALA A 161 13.98 9.44 -10.86
N SER A 162 14.76 9.50 -11.94
CA SER A 162 15.44 8.33 -12.51
C SER A 162 16.81 8.66 -13.08
N ARG A 163 17.67 7.64 -13.12
CA ARG A 163 18.93 7.65 -13.87
C ARG A 163 18.71 7.60 -15.39
N TRP A 164 17.56 7.11 -15.84
CA TRP A 164 17.20 6.98 -17.25
C TRP A 164 16.12 8.00 -17.65
N PRO A 165 15.93 8.27 -18.96
CA PRO A 165 14.90 9.16 -19.44
C PRO A 165 13.53 8.87 -18.83
N LEU A 166 12.85 9.94 -18.40
CA LEU A 166 11.49 9.91 -17.90
C LEU A 166 10.62 10.83 -18.76
N ARG A 167 9.43 10.35 -19.11
CA ARG A 167 8.37 11.14 -19.74
C ARG A 167 7.18 11.24 -18.79
N GLN A 168 6.93 12.42 -18.25
CA GLN A 168 5.76 12.68 -17.41
C GLN A 168 4.47 12.51 -18.23
N ILE A 169 3.47 11.90 -17.60
CA ILE A 169 2.10 11.84 -18.10
C ILE A 169 1.29 12.87 -17.31
N ASP A 170 0.46 13.65 -18.01
CA ASP A 170 -0.35 14.68 -17.38
C ASP A 170 -1.33 14.08 -16.37
N ASN A 171 -1.41 14.72 -15.20
CA ASN A 171 -2.34 14.32 -14.15
C ASN A 171 -3.79 14.55 -14.59
N ARG A 172 -4.68 13.65 -14.18
CA ARG A 172 -6.13 13.81 -14.35
C ARG A 172 -6.72 14.64 -13.22
N PRO A 173 -7.78 15.42 -13.47
CA PRO A 173 -8.51 16.12 -12.42
C PRO A 173 -9.49 15.17 -11.71
N ASP A 174 -8.99 14.06 -11.18
CA ASP A 174 -9.77 12.95 -10.60
C ASP A 174 -9.76 12.92 -9.06
N GLY A 175 -9.06 13.87 -8.43
CA GLY A 175 -8.95 13.95 -6.96
C GLY A 175 -7.91 13.02 -6.34
N LEU A 176 -7.17 12.26 -7.16
CA LEU A 176 -6.02 11.48 -6.71
C LEU A 176 -4.78 12.36 -6.62
N HIS A 177 -4.06 12.27 -5.49
CA HIS A 177 -2.74 12.87 -5.37
C HIS A 177 -1.68 11.90 -5.90
N SER A 178 -1.42 11.99 -7.20
CA SER A 178 -0.40 11.18 -7.86
C SER A 178 0.53 11.99 -8.77
N VAL A 179 1.63 11.35 -9.14
CA VAL A 179 2.50 11.71 -10.25
C VAL A 179 2.69 10.47 -11.11
N THR A 180 2.59 10.60 -12.43
CA THR A 180 2.76 9.47 -13.35
C THR A 180 3.82 9.78 -14.38
N ALA A 181 4.72 8.83 -14.64
CA ALA A 181 5.73 8.94 -15.68
C ALA A 181 6.04 7.58 -16.31
N VAL A 182 6.55 7.60 -17.53
CA VAL A 182 7.13 6.43 -18.19
C VAL A 182 8.65 6.53 -18.10
N ALA A 183 9.30 5.50 -17.57
CA ALA A 183 10.75 5.37 -17.48
C ALA A 183 11.27 4.44 -18.57
N GLU A 184 12.27 4.87 -19.31
CA GLU A 184 12.97 4.05 -20.32
C GLU A 184 14.04 3.18 -19.63
N THR A 185 13.65 2.01 -19.12
CA THR A 185 14.52 1.16 -18.30
C THR A 185 15.21 0.06 -19.12
N PRO A 186 16.21 -0.66 -18.57
CA PRO A 186 16.75 -1.88 -19.17
C PRO A 186 15.73 -3.02 -19.37
N LEU A 187 14.57 -2.94 -18.70
CA LEU A 187 13.43 -3.84 -18.91
C LEU A 187 12.49 -3.37 -20.04
N GLY A 188 12.82 -2.26 -20.71
CA GLY A 188 11.94 -1.51 -21.60
C GLY A 188 11.19 -0.39 -20.87
N ASP A 189 10.17 0.14 -21.53
CA ASP A 189 9.31 1.19 -20.96
C ASP A 189 8.50 0.66 -19.78
N VAL A 190 8.68 1.29 -18.61
CA VAL A 190 7.94 0.97 -17.39
C VAL A 190 7.16 2.20 -16.94
N ASN A 191 5.85 2.04 -16.75
CA ASN A 191 5.03 3.10 -16.19
C ASN A 191 5.20 3.12 -14.67
N ILE A 192 5.35 4.31 -14.10
CA ILE A 192 5.58 4.51 -12.68
C ILE A 192 4.55 5.50 -12.17
N ILE A 193 3.76 5.07 -11.19
CA ILE A 193 2.75 5.89 -10.54
C ILE A 193 3.18 6.09 -9.09
N GLY A 194 3.58 7.32 -8.77
CA GLY A 194 3.81 7.76 -7.40
C GLY A 194 2.49 8.15 -6.75
N VAL A 195 2.06 7.44 -5.71
CA VAL A 195 0.75 7.67 -5.04
C VAL A 195 0.91 8.17 -3.61
N HIS A 196 0.00 9.04 -3.21
CA HIS A 196 -0.27 9.36 -1.82
C HIS A 196 -1.78 9.35 -1.61
N LEU A 197 -2.31 8.20 -1.19
CA LEU A 197 -3.75 8.08 -0.94
C LEU A 197 -4.13 8.84 0.32
N THR A 198 -5.40 9.18 0.41
CA THR A 198 -5.95 9.89 1.55
C THR A 198 -6.05 8.97 2.76
N ARG A 199 -5.91 9.55 3.95
CA ARG A 199 -5.99 8.82 5.22
C ARG A 199 -7.34 8.11 5.36
N PRO A 200 -7.38 6.93 5.99
CA PRO A 200 -8.63 6.25 6.27
C PRO A 200 -9.50 7.01 7.27
N TRP A 201 -10.72 6.53 7.46
CA TRP A 201 -11.60 6.99 8.55
C TRP A 201 -10.87 6.89 9.91
N PRO A 202 -11.03 7.85 10.84
CA PRO A 202 -11.96 8.98 10.82
C PRO A 202 -11.41 10.28 10.20
N PHE A 203 -10.20 10.26 9.63
CA PHE A 203 -9.56 11.47 9.09
C PHE A 203 -10.14 11.93 7.75
N GLN A 204 -10.87 11.03 7.08
CA GLN A 204 -11.67 11.29 5.87
C GLN A 204 -13.00 10.54 5.93
N TYR A 205 -13.91 10.89 5.01
CA TYR A 205 -15.13 10.13 4.79
C TYR A 205 -14.80 8.73 4.27
N GLN A 206 -15.63 7.76 4.64
CA GLN A 206 -15.37 6.32 4.44
C GLN A 206 -15.14 5.91 2.97
N TRP A 207 -15.59 6.72 2.01
CA TRP A 207 -15.43 6.47 0.58
C TRP A 207 -14.20 7.16 -0.04
N GLY A 208 -13.46 7.98 0.72
CA GLY A 208 -12.32 8.75 0.21
C GLY A 208 -11.25 7.87 -0.42
N GLN A 209 -10.67 6.96 0.38
CA GLN A 209 -9.62 6.04 -0.08
C GLN A 209 -10.13 5.11 -1.19
N ILE A 210 -11.36 4.59 -1.07
CA ILE A 210 -11.97 3.73 -2.11
C ILE A 210 -12.06 4.47 -3.45
N SER A 211 -12.56 5.70 -3.45
CA SER A 211 -12.67 6.50 -4.67
C SER A 211 -11.33 6.81 -5.32
N GLN A 212 -10.28 7.00 -4.51
CA GLN A 212 -8.92 7.21 -5.03
C GLN A 212 -8.29 5.92 -5.57
N THR A 213 -8.59 4.76 -4.99
CA THR A 213 -8.18 3.47 -5.58
C THR A 213 -8.89 3.22 -6.90
N MET A 214 -10.17 3.58 -7.04
CA MET A 214 -10.88 3.52 -8.32
C MET A 214 -10.24 4.43 -9.38
N ALA A 215 -9.93 5.68 -9.02
CA ALA A 215 -9.21 6.58 -9.92
C ALA A 215 -7.82 6.03 -10.31
N LEU A 216 -7.11 5.40 -9.37
CA LEU A 216 -5.84 4.72 -9.64
C LEU A 216 -6.01 3.55 -10.63
N THR A 217 -7.10 2.79 -10.53
CA THR A 217 -7.46 1.74 -11.51
C THR A 217 -7.70 2.37 -12.90
N ASP A 218 -8.45 3.46 -12.99
CA ASP A 218 -8.68 4.15 -14.27
C ASP A 218 -7.38 4.69 -14.89
N ILE A 219 -6.41 5.14 -14.07
CA ILE A 219 -5.07 5.48 -14.55
C ILE A 219 -4.37 4.22 -15.07
N ARG A 220 -4.32 3.14 -14.30
CA ARG A 220 -3.70 1.88 -14.71
C ARG A 220 -4.24 1.37 -16.04
N ASP A 221 -5.55 1.36 -16.22
CA ASP A 221 -6.22 0.80 -17.40
C ASP A 221 -5.98 1.63 -18.67
N SER A 222 -5.59 2.88 -18.51
CA SER A 222 -5.21 3.74 -19.64
C SER A 222 -3.76 3.60 -20.09
N LEU A 223 -2.93 2.90 -19.30
CA LEU A 223 -1.51 2.70 -19.58
C LEU A 223 -1.29 1.36 -20.27
N GLN A 224 -0.32 1.32 -21.17
CA GLN A 224 0.11 0.09 -21.83
C GLN A 224 1.45 -0.38 -21.24
N GLY A 225 1.62 -1.69 -21.13
CA GLY A 225 2.85 -2.30 -20.62
C GLY A 225 2.91 -2.45 -19.10
N PRO A 226 4.11 -2.74 -18.55
CA PRO A 226 4.29 -2.93 -17.11
C PRO A 226 4.07 -1.61 -16.36
N VAL A 227 3.46 -1.71 -15.18
CA VAL A 227 3.17 -0.55 -14.32
C VAL A 227 3.59 -0.90 -12.90
N ILE A 228 4.37 -0.01 -12.29
CA ILE A 228 4.71 -0.02 -10.88
C ILE A 228 3.93 1.11 -10.21
N VAL A 229 3.19 0.79 -9.16
CA VAL A 229 2.56 1.78 -8.27
C VAL A 229 3.31 1.76 -6.95
N ALA A 230 3.86 2.90 -6.55
CA ALA A 230 4.67 3.02 -5.34
C ALA A 230 4.35 4.32 -4.61
N GLY A 231 4.50 4.31 -3.29
CA GLY A 231 4.21 5.46 -2.45
C GLY A 231 3.53 5.03 -1.17
N ASP A 232 2.66 5.90 -0.66
CA ASP A 232 1.93 5.69 0.58
C ASP A 232 0.44 5.52 0.26
N PHE A 233 -0.05 4.32 0.55
CA PHE A 233 -1.44 3.96 0.33
C PHE A 233 -2.33 4.31 1.53
N ASN A 234 -1.74 4.82 2.63
CA ASN A 234 -2.39 4.98 3.94
C ASN A 234 -3.07 3.68 4.44
#